data_AF-A0A550IEI6-F1
#
_entry.id   AF-A0A550IEI6-F1
#
_cell.length_a   1.000
_cell.length_b   1.000
_cell.length_c   1.000
_cell.angle_alpha   90.00
_cell.angle_beta   90.00
_cell.angle_gamma   90.00
#
_symmetry.space_group_name_H-M   'P 1'
#
loop_
_entity.id
_entity.type
_entity.pdbx_description
1 polymer ?
#
loop_
_entity_poly.entity_id
_entity_poly.type
_entity_poly.pdbx_seq_one_letter_code
_entity_poly.pdbx_strand_id
1 'polypeptide(L)'
;MTSTAHGRPDGDACPYCGWPDRAEPFQVVSRHGTAAGHTVWTRCGCGSLQMRVVDARGMNIVSRSRPAARQPADRFTSGGVGCDLGAGGG
;
A
#
# COMPACT_ATOMS: atom_id res chain seq x y z
N MET A 1 -7.91 18.89 29.07
CA MET A 1 -8.40 17.59 28.53
C MET A 1 -7.25 16.93 27.80
N THR A 2 -6.51 16.05 28.48
CA THR A 2 -5.31 15.40 27.92
C THR A 2 -5.75 14.09 27.29
N SER A 3 -5.79 14.04 25.96
CA SER A 3 -6.09 12.81 25.22
C SER A 3 -4.84 11.94 25.19
N THR A 4 -4.68 11.08 26.21
CA THR A 4 -3.66 10.06 26.25
C THR A 4 -4.03 8.95 25.26
N ALA A 5 -3.62 9.11 24.00
CA ALA A 5 -3.62 8.02 23.04
C ALA A 5 -2.43 7.09 23.36
N HIS A 6 -2.57 6.27 24.41
CA HIS A 6 -1.75 5.07 24.54
C HIS A 6 -2.20 4.12 23.43
N GLY A 7 -1.27 3.74 22.55
CA GLY A 7 -1.52 2.95 21.35
C GLY A 7 -2.40 1.74 21.63
N ARG A 8 -3.53 1.67 20.92
CA ARG A 8 -4.41 0.51 20.94
C ARG A 8 -3.74 -0.61 20.14
N PRO A 9 -3.78 -1.88 20.59
CA PRO A 9 -3.17 -3.02 19.90
C PRO A 9 -3.76 -3.31 18.51
N ASP A 10 -4.91 -2.72 18.16
CA ASP A 10 -5.44 -2.67 16.78
C ASP A 10 -4.59 -1.77 15.84
N GLY A 11 -3.58 -1.07 16.37
CA GLY A 11 -2.71 -0.14 15.67
C GLY A 11 -1.50 -0.78 15.00
N ASP A 12 -1.28 -2.09 15.16
CA ASP A 12 -0.16 -2.84 14.55
C ASP A 12 -0.56 -3.62 13.29
N ALA A 13 -1.79 -3.48 12.81
CA ALA A 13 -2.26 -4.07 11.57
C ALA A 13 -2.96 -3.05 10.66
N CYS A 14 -2.90 -3.31 9.35
CA CYS A 14 -3.59 -2.52 8.35
C CYS A 14 -5.11 -2.69 8.50
N PRO A 15 -5.89 -1.62 8.73
CA PRO A 15 -7.33 -1.72 8.97
C PRO A 15 -8.13 -2.16 7.72
N TYR A 16 -7.48 -2.23 6.55
CA TYR A 16 -8.13 -2.56 5.29
C TYR A 16 -7.98 -4.04 4.89
N CYS A 17 -6.93 -4.72 5.37
CA CYS A 17 -6.66 -6.11 4.99
C CYS A 17 -6.17 -6.99 6.16
N GLY A 18 -6.02 -6.42 7.37
CA GLY A 18 -5.54 -7.12 8.56
C GLY A 18 -4.03 -7.44 8.56
N TRP A 19 -3.29 -7.06 7.51
CA TRP A 19 -1.86 -7.38 7.42
C TRP A 19 -1.05 -6.65 8.50
N PRO A 20 -0.12 -7.32 9.22
CA PRO A 20 0.66 -6.67 10.26
C PRO A 20 1.55 -5.55 9.68
N ASP A 21 1.55 -4.38 10.30
CA ASP A 21 2.25 -3.22 9.76
C ASP A 21 3.78 -3.39 9.74
N ARG A 22 4.31 -4.22 10.64
CA ARG A 22 5.75 -4.50 10.72
C ARG A 22 6.16 -5.76 9.96
N ALA A 23 5.20 -6.53 9.42
CA ALA A 23 5.49 -7.72 8.65
C ALA A 23 5.73 -7.36 7.17
N GLU A 24 6.87 -7.78 6.64
CA GLU A 24 7.09 -7.79 5.20
C GLU A 24 6.13 -8.80 4.53
N PRO A 25 5.68 -8.54 3.28
CA PRO A 25 6.13 -7.45 2.41
C PRO A 25 5.31 -6.14 2.57
N PHE A 26 6.03 -5.03 2.76
CA PHE A 26 5.53 -3.67 2.53
C PHE A 26 6.53 -2.92 1.66
N GLN A 27 6.05 -2.03 0.80
CA GLN A 27 6.92 -1.23 -0.08
C GLN A 27 7.19 0.13 0.56
N VAL A 28 8.46 0.52 0.73
CA VAL A 28 8.79 1.92 1.05
C VAL A 28 8.69 2.75 -0.22
N VAL A 29 7.86 3.80 -0.21
CA VAL A 29 7.63 4.65 -1.39
C VAL A 29 8.31 6.02 -1.27
N SER A 30 8.56 6.51 -0.05
CA SER A 30 9.38 7.71 0.18
C SER A 30 9.99 7.71 1.58
N ARG A 31 11.14 8.39 1.71
CA ARG A 31 11.80 8.69 2.99
C ARG A 31 12.23 10.15 2.98
N HIS A 32 11.88 10.87 4.02
CA HIS A 32 12.28 12.26 4.20
C HIS A 32 12.88 12.46 5.60
N GLY A 33 14.09 12.98 5.67
CA GLY A 33 14.75 13.34 6.93
C GLY A 33 14.12 14.60 7.54
N THR A 34 14.12 14.68 8.86
CA THR A 34 13.74 15.85 9.64
C THR A 34 14.78 16.10 10.73
N ALA A 35 14.76 17.26 11.38
CA ALA A 35 15.70 17.55 12.47
C ALA A 35 15.58 16.58 13.66
N ALA A 36 14.42 15.94 13.85
CA ALA A 36 14.14 15.03 14.95
C ALA A 36 14.21 13.54 14.58
N GLY A 37 14.44 13.21 13.30
CA GLY A 37 14.40 11.84 12.82
C GLY A 37 14.07 11.78 11.34
N HIS A 38 13.10 10.94 10.97
CA HIS A 38 12.65 10.85 9.59
C HIS A 38 11.20 10.37 9.49
N THR A 39 10.56 10.71 8.38
CA THR A 39 9.26 10.19 8.01
C THR A 39 9.41 9.21 6.86
N VAL A 40 8.75 8.06 6.97
CA VAL A 40 8.71 7.01 5.94
C VAL A 40 7.28 6.82 5.48
N TRP A 41 7.07 6.83 4.17
CA TRP A 41 5.80 6.45 3.57
C TRP A 41 5.92 5.03 3.06
N THR A 42 5.00 4.16 3.48
CA THR A 42 4.97 2.74 3.13
C THR A 42 3.65 2.36 2.51
N ARG A 43 3.65 1.42 1.57
CA ARG A 43 2.47 0.85 0.95
C ARG A 43 2.30 -0.59 1.42
N CYS A 44 1.16 -0.88 2.03
CA CYS A 44 0.74 -2.25 2.35
C CYS A 44 0.44 -3.02 1.06
N GLY A 45 0.51 -4.36 1.07
CA GLY A 45 0.16 -5.19 -0.09
C GLY A 45 -1.25 -4.95 -0.63
N CYS A 46 -2.20 -4.50 0.20
CA CYS A 46 -3.54 -4.09 -0.24
C CYS A 46 -3.58 -2.74 -0.97
N GLY A 47 -2.51 -1.95 -0.93
CA GLY A 47 -2.42 -0.64 -1.55
C GLY A 47 -2.62 0.55 -0.61
N SER A 48 -3.01 0.34 0.66
CA SER A 48 -3.10 1.41 1.66
C SER A 48 -1.75 2.07 1.90
N LEU A 49 -1.70 3.41 1.88
CA LEU A 49 -0.52 4.20 2.20
C LEU A 49 -0.48 4.49 3.70
N GLN A 50 0.66 4.27 4.33
CA GLN A 50 0.90 4.54 5.75
C GLN A 50 2.07 5.51 5.90
N MET A 51 1.87 6.57 6.69
CA MET A 51 2.93 7.51 7.06
C MET A 51 3.46 7.13 8.44
N ARG A 52 4.76 6.90 8.53
CA ARG A 52 5.47 6.49 9.74
C ARG A 52 6.45 7.57 10.15
N VAL A 53 6.38 8.02 11.39
CA VAL A 53 7.41 8.87 12.00
C VAL A 53 8.35 7.96 12.77
N VAL A 54 9.65 8.12 12.55
CA VAL A 54 10.71 7.39 13.25
C VAL A 54 11.62 8.43 13.90
N ASP A 55 11.66 8.41 15.23
CA ASP A 55 12.48 9.29 16.05
C ASP A 55 13.13 8.50 17.21
N ALA A 56 13.77 9.21 18.15
CA ALA A 56 14.43 8.60 19.31
C ALA A 56 13.48 7.80 20.24
N ARG A 57 12.17 8.03 20.17
CA ARG A 57 11.14 7.30 20.92
C ARG A 57 10.63 6.06 20.18
N GLY A 58 11.07 5.85 18.94
CA GLY A 58 10.72 4.71 18.11
C GLY A 58 9.83 5.08 16.92
N MET A 59 9.09 4.09 16.44
CA MET A 59 8.25 4.20 15.24
C MET A 59 6.77 4.35 15.61
N ASN A 60 6.12 5.36 15.04
CA ASN A 60 4.68 5.57 15.15
C ASN A 60 4.04 5.71 13.77
N ILE A 61 2.90 5.04 13.56
CA ILE A 61 2.09 5.20 12.34
C ILE A 61 1.08 6.32 12.60
N VAL A 62 1.26 7.46 11.94
CA VAL A 62 0.51 8.69 12.22
C VAL A 62 -0.61 8.97 11.23
N SER A 63 -0.60 8.31 10.08
CA SER A 63 -1.67 8.44 9.08
C SER A 63 -1.77 7.18 8.21
N ARG A 64 -2.99 6.89 7.77
CA ARG A 64 -3.32 5.78 6.86
C ARG A 64 -4.34 6.24 5.83
N SER A 65 -4.04 6.05 4.55
CA SER A 65 -5.01 6.27 3.47
C SER A 65 -5.78 5.00 3.18
N ARG A 66 -7.01 5.14 2.69
CA ARG A 66 -7.69 4.04 2.01
C ARG A 66 -6.82 3.54 0.84
N PRO A 67 -6.80 2.23 0.57
CA PRO A 67 -6.29 1.75 -0.70
C PRO A 67 -7.00 2.48 -1.83
N ALA A 68 -6.26 2.84 -2.88
CA ALA A 68 -6.93 3.14 -4.14
C ALA A 68 -7.78 1.91 -4.50
N ALA A 69 -9.02 2.12 -4.98
CA ALA A 69 -9.81 1.02 -5.50
C ALA A 69 -8.91 0.27 -6.48
N ARG A 70 -8.70 -1.04 -6.22
CA ARG A 70 -7.95 -1.90 -7.13
C ARG A 70 -8.68 -1.77 -8.47
N GLN A 71 -8.11 -1.03 -9.41
CA GLN A 71 -8.53 -1.18 -10.79
C GLN A 71 -8.27 -2.65 -11.10
N PRO A 72 -9.29 -3.45 -11.48
CA PRO A 72 -9.06 -4.81 -11.89
C PRO A 72 -7.90 -4.83 -12.87
N ALA A 73 -6.91 -5.68 -12.62
CA ALA A 73 -5.72 -5.79 -13.47
C ALA A 73 -6.03 -6.45 -14.83
N ASP A 74 -7.31 -6.71 -15.12
CA ASP A 74 -7.81 -7.29 -16.35
C ASP A 74 -8.66 -6.30 -17.14
N ARG A 75 -7.98 -5.54 -18.02
CA ARG A 75 -8.54 -5.25 -19.34
C ARG A 75 -7.51 -5.31 -20.48
N PHE A 76 -6.43 -6.05 -20.25
CA PHE A 76 -5.50 -6.48 -21.30
C PHE A 76 -5.49 -8.00 -21.47
N THR A 77 -6.65 -8.65 -21.37
CA THR A 77 -6.84 -9.97 -21.97
C THR A 77 -7.25 -9.79 -23.43
N SER A 78 -6.25 -9.91 -24.30
CA SER A 78 -6.33 -10.57 -25.60
C SER A 78 -7.65 -10.43 -26.38
N GLY A 79 -7.83 -9.31 -27.05
CA GLY A 79 -8.61 -9.27 -28.29
C GLY A 79 -7.74 -9.70 -29.46
N GLY A 80 -7.31 -10.96 -29.46
CA GLY A 80 -6.70 -11.56 -30.64
C GLY A 80 -7.76 -11.69 -31.73
N VAL A 81 -7.78 -10.75 -32.68
CA VAL A 81 -8.33 -11.02 -34.00
C VAL A 81 -7.26 -11.81 -34.74
N GLY A 82 -7.34 -13.14 -34.64
CA GLY A 82 -6.64 -14.01 -35.58
C GLY A 82 -7.18 -13.71 -36.97
N CYS A 83 -6.33 -13.22 -37.86
CA CYS A 83 -6.58 -13.32 -39.30
C CYS A 83 -6.40 -14.79 -39.66
N ASP A 84 -7.41 -15.62 -39.38
CA ASP A 84 -7.47 -16.97 -39.92
C ASP A 84 -7.56 -16.89 -41.44
N LEU A 85 -6.75 -17.74 -42.06
CA LEU A 85 -6.39 -17.81 -43.45
C LEU A 85 -7.56 -18.42 -44.24
N GLY A 86 -8.40 -17.58 -44.84
CA GLY A 86 -9.42 -18.01 -45.79
C GLY A 86 -8.82 -18.45 -47.13
N ALA A 87 -8.34 -19.69 -47.18
CA ALA A 87 -8.12 -20.42 -48.43
C ALA A 87 -9.50 -20.71 -49.08
N GLY A 88 -9.70 -20.20 -50.29
CA GLY A 88 -10.87 -20.51 -51.12
C GLY A 88 -10.45 -20.45 -52.58
N GLY A 89 -10.24 -21.62 -53.18
CA GLY A 89 -9.90 -21.79 -54.59
C GLY A 89 -11.09 -21.57 -55.53
N GLY A 90 -10.77 -21.39 -56.80
CA GLY A 90 -11.68 -21.26 -57.94
C GLY A 90 -10.93 -20.73 -59.15
#